data_AF-A0A924M4P2-F1
#
_entry.id   AF-A0A924M4P2-F1
#
_cell.length_a   1.000
_cell.length_b   1.000
_cell.length_c   1.000
_cell.angle_alpha   90.00
_cell.angle_beta   90.00
_cell.angle_gamma   90.00
#
_symmetry.space_group_name_H-M   'P 1'
#
loop_
_entity.id
_entity.type
_entity.pdbx_description
1 polymer ?
#
loop_
_entity_poly.entity_id
_entity_poly.type
_entity_poly.pdbx_seq_one_letter_code
_entity_poly.pdbx_strand_id
1 'polypeptide(L)'
;MSHLSIKDVPEAWAENLRQRAARNHRSLQGELMAIIEQAVCSGADALKPEGDLNRDLARKGRIVGYDRMGHPIMRFGWKTVEQLAADMKAARGGAEPRHTPGVPLGVDIIREDRDSR
;
A
#
# COMPACT_ATOMS: atom_id res chain seq x y z
N MET A 1 -0.57 -29.35 -6.27
CA MET A 1 0.85 -29.06 -6.53
C MET A 1 0.90 -27.79 -7.36
N SER A 2 1.51 -26.72 -6.84
CA SER A 2 1.62 -25.44 -7.55
C SER A 2 2.86 -25.46 -8.43
N HIS A 3 2.71 -25.39 -9.76
CA HIS A 3 3.82 -25.38 -10.71
C HIS A 3 3.92 -24.00 -11.35
N LEU A 4 5.08 -23.35 -11.28
CA LEU A 4 5.36 -22.08 -11.91
C LEU A 4 6.19 -22.33 -13.17
N SER A 5 5.69 -21.92 -14.33
CA SER A 5 6.45 -21.93 -15.59
C SER A 5 6.69 -20.49 -16.03
N ILE A 6 7.94 -20.16 -16.31
CA ILE A 6 8.36 -18.86 -16.82
C ILE A 6 8.70 -19.04 -18.29
N LYS A 7 8.03 -18.30 -19.18
CA LYS A 7 8.32 -18.27 -20.62
C LYS A 7 9.25 -17.10 -20.93
N ASP A 8 9.97 -17.20 -22.05
CA ASP A 8 10.81 -16.13 -22.60
C ASP A 8 11.93 -15.64 -21.67
N VAL A 9 12.56 -16.58 -20.95
CA VAL A 9 13.72 -16.25 -20.11
C VAL A 9 14.95 -15.99 -21.00
N PRO A 10 15.57 -14.79 -20.90
CA PRO A 10 16.81 -14.51 -21.63
C PRO A 10 17.90 -15.52 -21.30
N GLU A 11 18.64 -15.99 -22.31
CA GLU A 11 19.65 -17.04 -22.14
C GLU A 11 20.75 -16.63 -21.16
N ALA A 12 21.13 -15.35 -21.16
CA ALA A 12 22.07 -14.78 -20.19
C ALA A 12 21.59 -14.93 -18.74
N TRP A 13 20.28 -14.85 -18.47
CA TRP A 13 19.74 -15.01 -17.12
C TRP A 13 19.70 -16.47 -16.69
N ALA A 14 19.32 -17.36 -17.61
CA ALA A 14 19.35 -18.79 -17.36
C ALA A 14 20.76 -19.28 -17.02
N GLU A 15 21.78 -18.78 -17.72
CA GLU A 15 23.17 -19.15 -17.48
C GLU A 15 23.69 -18.62 -16.13
N ASN A 16 23.39 -17.37 -15.78
CA ASN A 16 23.71 -16.83 -14.45
C ASN A 16 23.04 -17.64 -13.32
N LEU A 17 21.79 -18.07 -13.50
CA LEU A 17 21.08 -18.93 -12.54
C LEU A 17 21.74 -20.30 -12.40
N ARG A 18 22.17 -20.94 -13.50
CA ARG A 18 22.90 -22.21 -13.46
C ARG A 18 24.23 -22.09 -12.75
N GLN A 19 25.00 -21.04 -13.04
CA GLN A 19 26.29 -20.80 -12.38
C GLN A 19 26.12 -20.57 -10.89
N ARG A 20 25.09 -19.81 -10.50
CA ARG A 20 24.75 -19.60 -9.09
C ARG A 20 24.33 -20.90 -8.41
N ALA A 21 23.49 -21.71 -9.05
CA ALA A 21 23.08 -23.02 -8.55
C ALA A 21 24.27 -23.96 -8.36
N ALA A 22 25.23 -23.97 -9.30
CA ALA A 22 26.46 -24.75 -9.21
C ALA A 22 27.33 -24.31 -8.02
N ARG A 23 27.47 -22.99 -7.79
CA ARG A 23 28.19 -22.44 -6.64
C ARG A 23 27.55 -22.78 -5.30
N ASN A 24 26.21 -22.79 -5.25
CA ASN A 24 25.46 -23.11 -4.05
C ASN A 24 25.21 -24.62 -3.87
N HIS A 25 25.72 -25.46 -4.79
CA HIS A 25 25.49 -26.91 -4.83
C HIS A 25 23.99 -27.28 -4.79
N ARG A 26 23.16 -26.52 -5.51
CA ARG A 26 21.69 -26.70 -5.57
C ARG A 26 21.25 -27.03 -7.00
N SER A 27 20.09 -27.68 -7.14
CA SER A 27 19.43 -27.80 -8.44
C SER A 27 18.93 -26.43 -8.91
N LEU A 28 18.75 -26.25 -10.22
CA LEU A 28 18.24 -25.00 -10.78
C LEU A 28 16.88 -24.60 -10.17
N GLN A 29 15.99 -25.59 -9.99
CA GLN A 29 14.70 -25.37 -9.34
C GLN A 29 14.86 -24.99 -7.86
N GLY A 30 15.79 -25.62 -7.14
CA GLY A 30 16.10 -25.28 -5.75
C GLY A 30 16.68 -23.87 -5.59
N GLU A 31 17.53 -23.44 -6.53
CA GLU A 31 18.06 -22.07 -6.55
C GLU A 31 16.94 -21.05 -6.84
N LEU A 32 16.05 -21.35 -7.78
CA LEU A 32 14.90 -20.49 -8.06
C LEU A 32 13.99 -20.36 -6.84
N MET A 33 13.71 -21.48 -6.15
CA MET A 33 12.94 -21.46 -4.90
C MET A 33 13.61 -20.61 -3.82
N ALA A 34 14.94 -20.74 -3.65
CA ALA A 34 15.68 -19.94 -2.68
C ALA A 34 15.64 -18.42 -3.00
N ILE A 35 15.70 -18.05 -4.28
CA ILE A 35 15.57 -16.65 -4.71
C ILE A 35 14.17 -16.12 -4.43
N ILE A 36 13.13 -16.92 -4.74
CA ILE A 36 11.74 -16.54 -4.46
C ILE A 36 11.51 -16.40 -2.96
N GLU A 37 11.98 -17.36 -2.16
CA GLU A 37 11.91 -17.31 -0.70
C GLU A 37 12.63 -16.07 -0.17
N GLN A 38 13.84 -15.78 -0.66
CA GLN A 38 14.58 -14.58 -0.28
C GLN A 38 13.84 -13.31 -0.69
N ALA A 39 13.20 -13.24 -1.86
CA ALA A 39 12.43 -12.07 -2.29
C ALA A 39 11.14 -11.88 -1.47
N VAL A 40 10.48 -12.97 -1.08
CA VAL A 40 9.29 -12.92 -0.21
C VAL A 40 9.68 -12.53 1.21
N CYS A 41 10.75 -13.12 1.76
CA CYS A 41 11.27 -12.80 3.09
C CYS A 41 11.90 -11.40 3.15
N SER A 42 12.69 -11.01 2.14
CA SER A 42 13.25 -9.65 2.06
C SER A 42 12.17 -8.62 1.73
N GLY A 43 11.11 -9.00 1.03
CA GLY A 43 9.91 -8.17 0.88
C GLY A 43 9.15 -8.02 2.19
N ALA A 44 9.11 -9.06 3.03
CA ALA A 44 8.55 -9.04 4.37
C ALA A 44 9.42 -8.30 5.39
N ASP A 45 10.76 -8.27 5.20
CA ASP A 45 11.70 -7.55 6.06
C ASP A 45 11.91 -6.10 5.61
N ALA A 46 11.78 -5.81 4.30
CA ALA A 46 11.56 -4.44 3.78
C ALA A 46 10.17 -3.88 4.18
N LEU A 47 9.30 -4.72 4.76
CA LEU A 47 8.06 -4.34 5.41
C LEU A 47 8.20 -4.20 6.94
N LYS A 48 9.41 -4.33 7.52
CA LYS A 48 9.67 -3.71 8.83
C LYS A 48 9.84 -2.22 8.60
N PRO A 49 8.94 -1.37 9.11
CA PRO A 49 9.07 0.06 8.99
C PRO A 49 10.11 0.52 10.01
N GLU A 50 11.38 0.52 9.61
CA GLU A 50 12.34 1.47 10.16
C GLU A 50 11.78 2.87 9.85
N GLY A 51 11.28 3.53 10.89
CA GLY A 51 11.20 4.98 11.04
C GLY A 51 10.61 5.81 9.88
N ASP A 52 9.35 6.23 10.06
CA ASP A 52 8.77 7.48 9.55
C ASP A 52 8.55 7.69 8.04
N LEU A 53 9.28 7.05 7.13
CA LEU A 53 9.11 7.28 5.69
C LEU A 53 7.82 6.68 5.10
N ASN A 54 7.32 5.58 5.65
CA ASN A 54 6.16 4.86 5.09
C ASN A 54 4.81 5.43 5.57
N ARG A 55 4.81 6.23 6.65
CA ARG A 55 3.61 6.91 7.14
C ARG A 55 3.08 7.93 6.12
N ASP A 56 3.99 8.56 5.38
CA ASP A 56 3.64 9.53 4.33
C ASP A 56 3.24 8.86 3.01
N LEU A 57 3.78 7.67 2.70
CA LEU A 57 3.39 6.87 1.53
C LEU A 57 2.05 6.15 1.71
N ALA A 58 1.70 5.69 2.92
CA ALA A 58 0.37 5.16 3.22
C ALA A 58 -0.74 6.23 3.16
N ARG A 59 -0.37 7.52 3.25
CA ARG A 59 -1.25 8.66 2.98
C ARG A 59 -1.34 9.01 1.49
N LYS A 60 -0.24 8.88 0.75
CA LYS A 60 -0.18 9.12 -0.71
C LYS A 60 -0.53 7.84 -1.46
N GLY A 61 -1.82 7.68 -1.78
CA GLY A 61 -2.31 6.58 -2.62
C GLY A 61 -1.45 6.37 -3.87
N ARG A 62 -1.35 5.12 -4.33
CA ARG A 62 -0.51 4.77 -5.48
C ARG A 62 -1.12 5.37 -6.75
N ILE A 63 -0.34 6.12 -7.52
CA ILE A 63 -0.78 6.61 -8.83
C ILE A 63 -0.98 5.39 -9.75
N VAL A 64 -2.19 5.20 -10.25
CA VAL A 64 -2.57 4.10 -11.17
C VAL A 64 -2.80 4.55 -12.61
N GLY A 65 -2.75 5.86 -12.86
CA GLY A 65 -2.87 6.44 -14.18
C GLY A 65 -2.95 7.95 -14.09
N TYR A 66 -3.17 8.58 -15.24
CA TYR A 66 -3.47 10.01 -15.35
C TYR A 66 -4.78 10.18 -16.12
N ASP A 67 -5.61 11.13 -15.72
CA ASP A 67 -6.83 11.46 -16.44
C ASP A 67 -6.52 12.16 -17.79
N ARG A 68 -7.58 12.45 -18.56
CA ARG A 68 -7.45 13.16 -19.87
C ARG A 68 -6.87 14.57 -19.73
N MET A 69 -6.91 15.16 -18.53
CA MET A 69 -6.40 16.48 -18.17
C MET A 69 -5.01 16.43 -17.51
N GLY A 70 -4.41 15.25 -17.37
CA GLY A 70 -3.08 15.05 -16.79
C GLY A 70 -3.05 14.95 -15.26
N HIS A 71 -4.18 14.84 -14.56
CA HIS A 71 -4.19 14.64 -13.11
C HIS A 71 -3.95 13.18 -12.72
N PRO A 72 -3.18 12.91 -11.66
CA PRO A 72 -2.91 11.55 -11.21
C PRO A 72 -4.15 10.88 -10.61
N ILE A 73 -4.51 9.71 -11.12
CA ILE A 73 -5.55 8.83 -10.56
C ILE A 73 -4.92 8.04 -9.42
N MET A 74 -5.39 8.26 -8.19
CA MET A 74 -4.84 7.61 -6.99
C MET A 74 -5.65 6.37 -6.59
N ARG A 75 -4.96 5.25 -6.36
CA ARG A 75 -5.52 4.04 -5.73
C ARG A 75 -5.06 3.97 -4.28
N PHE A 76 -6.02 4.06 -3.37
CA PHE A 76 -5.79 3.82 -1.95
C PHE A 76 -5.99 2.33 -1.64
N GLY A 77 -5.24 1.83 -0.66
CA GLY A 77 -5.51 0.52 -0.09
C GLY A 77 -6.85 0.51 0.67
N TRP A 78 -7.26 -0.67 1.12
CA TRP A 78 -8.38 -0.80 2.04
C TRP A 78 -7.91 -0.39 3.43
N LYS A 79 -8.61 0.54 4.09
CA LYS A 79 -8.44 0.86 5.50
C LYS A 79 -9.72 0.51 6.23
N THR A 80 -9.59 -0.06 7.42
CA THR A 80 -10.76 -0.21 8.30
C THR A 80 -11.15 1.15 8.88
N VAL A 81 -12.37 1.25 9.40
CA VAL A 81 -12.88 2.49 10.01
C VAL A 81 -12.01 2.90 11.20
N GLU A 82 -11.54 1.93 11.97
CA GLU A 82 -10.68 2.14 13.14
C GLU A 82 -9.30 2.66 12.74
N GLN A 83 -8.72 2.10 11.68
CA GLN A 83 -7.44 2.57 11.13
C GLN A 83 -7.56 4.01 10.61
N LEU A 84 -8.66 4.33 9.91
CA LEU A 84 -8.92 5.68 9.44
C LEU A 84 -9.05 6.67 10.62
N ALA A 85 -9.78 6.29 11.67
CA ALA A 85 -9.94 7.11 12.87
C ALA A 85 -8.60 7.34 13.58
N ALA A 86 -7.76 6.30 13.70
CA ALA A 86 -6.43 6.39 14.27
C ALA A 86 -5.51 7.31 13.45
N ASP A 87 -5.53 7.19 12.12
CA ASP A 87 -4.76 8.04 11.20
C ASP A 87 -5.17 9.51 11.29
N MET A 88 -6.47 9.79 11.35
CA MET A 88 -6.99 11.15 11.52
C MET A 88 -6.62 11.73 12.88
N LYS A 89 -6.71 10.93 13.95
CA LYS A 89 -6.30 11.34 15.29
C LYS A 89 -4.79 11.65 15.32
N ALA A 90 -3.96 10.79 14.72
CA ALA A 90 -2.52 11.02 14.61
C ALA A 90 -2.19 12.26 13.77
N ALA A 91 -2.90 12.49 12.65
CA ALA A 91 -2.72 13.66 11.79
C ALA A 91 -2.95 14.99 12.50
N ARG A 92 -3.91 15.00 13.44
CA ARG A 92 -4.31 16.19 14.20
C ARG A 92 -3.55 16.32 15.53
N GLY A 93 -2.49 15.54 15.74
CA GLY A 93 -1.76 15.54 17.01
C GLY A 93 -2.62 15.15 18.21
N GLY A 94 -3.63 14.30 18.00
CA GLY A 94 -4.58 13.89 19.02
C GLY A 94 -5.73 14.86 19.27
N ALA A 95 -5.76 16.03 18.62
CA ALA A 95 -6.84 17.00 18.79
C ALA A 95 -8.13 16.52 18.12
N GLU A 96 -9.23 16.54 18.88
CA GLU A 96 -10.56 16.29 18.34
C GLU A 96 -10.99 17.39 17.38
N PRO A 97 -11.82 17.07 16.36
CA PRO A 97 -12.45 18.09 15.52
C PRO A 97 -13.22 19.08 16.39
N ARG A 98 -12.84 20.35 16.36
CA ARG A 98 -13.63 21.41 16.99
C ARG A 98 -14.68 21.91 16.01
N HIS A 99 -15.93 21.95 16.46
CA HIS A 99 -16.96 22.69 15.77
C HIS A 99 -16.63 24.18 15.81
N THR A 100 -16.89 24.88 14.70
CA THR A 100 -16.79 26.33 14.66
C THR A 100 -17.91 26.91 15.52
N PRO A 101 -17.60 27.68 16.57
CA PRO A 101 -18.63 28.28 17.42
C PRO A 101 -19.54 29.20 16.59
N GLY A 102 -20.84 29.20 16.89
CA GLY A 102 -21.82 30.09 16.25
C GLY A 102 -22.32 29.65 14.88
N VAL A 103 -21.90 28.49 14.37
CA VAL A 103 -22.47 27.90 13.14
C VAL A 103 -23.53 26.87 13.54
N PRO A 104 -24.77 26.95 13.01
CA PRO A 104 -25.81 25.98 13.32
C PRO A 104 -25.42 24.59 12.81
N LEU A 105 -25.81 23.54 13.54
CA LEU A 105 -25.61 22.19 13.07
C LEU A 105 -26.54 21.94 11.88
N GLY A 106 -26.13 21.08 10.94
CA GLY A 106 -26.98 20.71 9.80
C GLY A 106 -28.34 20.17 10.22
N VAL A 107 -28.41 19.48 11.37
CA VAL A 107 -29.68 19.00 11.95
C VAL A 107 -30.60 20.15 12.37
N ASP A 108 -30.04 21.25 12.88
CA ASP A 108 -30.83 22.39 13.32
C ASP A 108 -31.40 23.16 12.13
N ILE A 109 -30.60 23.30 11.06
CA ILE A 109 -31.05 23.87 9.77
C ILE A 109 -32.21 23.04 9.19
N ILE A 110 -32.11 21.71 9.21
CA ILE A 110 -33.16 20.82 8.68
C ILE A 110 -34.43 20.91 9.53
N ARG A 111 -34.31 21.02 10.85
CA ARG A 111 -35.47 21.19 11.74
C ARG A 111 -36.16 22.53 11.51
N GLU A 112 -35.39 23.61 11.39
CA GLU A 112 -35.92 24.95 11.12
C GLU A 112 -36.68 25.00 9.78
N ASP A 113 -36.13 24.41 8.70
CA ASP A 113 -36.82 24.31 7.40
C ASP A 113 -38.09 23.45 7.46
N ARG A 114 -38.09 22.39 8.28
CA ARG A 114 -39.28 21.55 8.46
C ARG A 114 -40.36 22.28 9.24
N ASP A 115 -39.98 22.98 10.31
CA ASP A 115 -40.91 23.63 11.24
C ASP A 115 -41.45 24.96 10.68
N SER A 116 -40.89 25.46 9.57
CA SER A 116 -41.34 26.67 8.85
C SER A 116 -42.26 26.37 7.64
N ARG A 117 -42.58 25.09 7.39
CA ARG A 117 -43.56 24.64 6.38
C ARG A 117 -44.93 24.41 7.02
#